data_AF-T1PJY2-F1
#
_entry.id   AF-T1PJY2-F1
#
_cell.length_a   1.000
_cell.length_b   1.000
_cell.length_c   1.000
_cell.angle_alpha   90.00
_cell.angle_beta   90.00
_cell.angle_gamma   90.00
#
_symmetry.space_group_name_H-M   'P 1'
#
loop_
_entity.id
_entity.type
_entity.pdbx_description
1 polymer ?
#
loop_
_entity_poly.entity_id
_entity_poly.type
_entity_poly.pdbx_seq_one_letter_code
_entity_poly.pdbx_strand_id
1 'polypeptide(L)'
;MLLIFLIMAYMFTVGPSLGENDFWNRFAFKKLNWNGNDYSVYSTFIAALALAGTFFGTAILSKLLKLSDALVGFVSSVTTALSRVLFAFASDTATFYAGGVADSFVSLRAIAIKTIGSSIVDEEELSKMFSIFSICQPLAQLIFVPIYSDIYEKTVDSFPGAIFLFSEVFAIPNIIVFIICYIVVRRRKSQMKADGAAKTENGHNQTARNGNTAIANGDSEITSL
;
A
#
# COMPACT_ATOMS: atom_id res chain seq x y z
N MET A 1 -6.83 0.05 17.26
CA MET A 1 -6.29 -1.29 16.89
C MET A 1 -5.91 -1.39 15.42
N LEU A 2 -6.80 -1.11 14.45
CA LEU A 2 -6.47 -1.24 13.02
C LEU A 2 -5.35 -0.30 12.54
N LEU A 3 -5.31 0.93 13.06
CA LEU A 3 -4.24 1.89 12.79
C LEU A 3 -2.85 1.35 13.18
N ILE A 4 -2.74 0.63 14.31
CA ILE A 4 -1.48 0.07 14.79
C ILE A 4 -0.96 -1.02 13.84
N PHE A 5 -1.84 -1.92 13.38
CA PHE A 5 -1.47 -2.93 12.38
C PHE A 5 -1.03 -2.28 11.07
N LEU A 6 -1.67 -1.19 10.67
CA LEU A 6 -1.34 -0.47 9.45
C LEU A 6 0.01 0.28 9.56
N ILE A 7 0.30 0.87 10.72
CA ILE A 7 1.62 1.45 11.03
C ILE A 7 2.72 0.36 11.03
N MET A 8 2.43 -0.82 11.60
CA MET A 8 3.35 -1.96 11.57
C MET A 8 3.59 -2.46 10.13
N ALA A 9 2.56 -2.54 9.30
CA ALA A 9 2.73 -2.88 7.88
C ALA A 9 3.50 -1.81 7.10
N TYR A 10 3.32 -0.53 7.46
CA TYR A 10 4.12 0.56 6.90
C TYR A 10 5.60 0.38 7.23
N MET A 11 5.92 0.06 8.50
CA MET A 11 7.28 -0.28 8.94
C MET A 11 7.90 -1.41 8.13
N PHE A 12 7.18 -2.52 7.99
CA PHE A 12 7.66 -3.70 7.25
C PHE A 12 7.72 -3.49 5.74
N THR A 13 7.02 -2.51 5.20
CA THR A 13 7.14 -2.11 3.80
C THR A 13 8.37 -1.22 3.57
N VAL A 14 8.49 -0.17 4.38
CA VAL A 14 9.47 0.90 4.14
C VAL A 14 10.84 0.52 4.66
N GLY A 15 10.92 -0.17 5.80
CA GLY A 15 12.19 -0.53 6.44
C GLY A 15 13.11 -1.38 5.55
N PRO A 16 12.66 -2.57 5.10
CA PRO A 16 13.40 -3.40 4.15
C PRO A 16 13.83 -2.63 2.89
N SER A 17 12.89 -1.89 2.28
CA SER A 17 13.15 -1.11 1.08
C SER A 17 14.24 -0.04 1.26
N LEU A 18 14.30 0.60 2.43
CA LEU A 18 15.35 1.57 2.77
C LEU A 18 16.67 0.88 3.08
N GLY A 19 16.64 -0.24 3.80
CA GLY A 19 17.83 -1.02 4.15
C GLY A 19 18.55 -1.57 2.93
N GLU A 20 17.81 -2.00 1.91
CA GLU A 20 18.38 -2.52 0.66
C GLU A 20 19.07 -1.47 -0.22
N ASN A 21 18.67 -0.19 -0.13
CA ASN A 21 18.99 0.83 -1.12
C ASN A 21 20.50 0.95 -1.39
N ASP A 22 21.30 0.86 -0.33
CA ASP A 22 22.77 0.99 -0.37
C ASP A 22 23.50 -0.24 -0.93
N PHE A 23 22.79 -1.33 -1.18
CA PHE A 23 23.36 -2.61 -1.61
C PHE A 23 23.07 -2.97 -3.07
N TRP A 24 22.13 -2.27 -3.71
CA TRP A 24 21.80 -2.46 -5.13
C TRP A 24 23.01 -2.28 -6.05
N ASN A 25 23.74 -1.18 -5.88
CA ASN A 25 24.95 -0.91 -6.65
C ASN A 25 26.06 -1.92 -6.33
N ARG A 26 26.23 -2.29 -5.06
CA ARG A 26 27.26 -3.26 -4.62
C ARG A 26 27.01 -4.63 -5.23
N PHE A 27 25.75 -5.08 -5.23
CA PHE A 27 25.33 -6.30 -5.90
C PHE A 27 25.62 -6.24 -7.39
N ALA A 28 25.21 -5.16 -8.08
CA ALA A 28 25.44 -5.00 -9.51
C ALA A 28 26.94 -4.99 -9.86
N PHE A 29 27.77 -4.29 -9.09
CA PHE A 29 29.22 -4.24 -9.30
C PHE A 29 29.86 -5.61 -9.08
N LYS A 30 29.48 -6.34 -8.02
CA LYS A 30 30.10 -7.64 -7.71
C LYS A 30 29.61 -8.76 -8.62
N LYS A 31 28.30 -8.85 -8.86
CA LYS A 31 27.68 -10.00 -9.55
C LYS A 31 27.59 -9.82 -11.06
N LEU A 32 27.32 -8.61 -11.53
CA LEU A 32 27.13 -8.31 -12.95
C LEU A 32 28.37 -7.62 -13.58
N ASN A 33 29.39 -7.34 -12.78
CA ASN A 33 30.60 -6.63 -13.18
C ASN A 33 30.31 -5.26 -13.84
N TRP A 34 29.23 -4.60 -13.37
CA TRP A 34 28.84 -3.28 -13.84
C TRP A 34 29.79 -2.20 -13.30
N ASN A 35 29.91 -1.12 -14.05
CA ASN A 35 30.53 0.11 -13.56
C ASN A 35 29.46 1.12 -13.12
N GLY A 36 29.90 2.26 -12.58
CA GLY A 36 28.99 3.32 -12.12
C GLY A 36 28.09 3.91 -13.20
N ASN A 37 28.54 3.92 -14.47
CA ASN A 37 27.74 4.40 -15.59
C ASN A 37 26.61 3.42 -15.94
N ASP A 38 26.90 2.12 -16.01
CA ASP A 38 25.89 1.09 -16.30
C ASP A 38 24.79 1.08 -15.22
N TYR A 39 25.20 1.16 -13.95
CA TYR A 39 24.26 1.26 -12.84
C TYR A 39 23.44 2.57 -12.89
N SER A 40 24.06 3.69 -13.26
CA SER A 40 23.34 4.96 -13.42
C SER A 40 22.26 4.85 -14.49
N VAL A 41 22.57 4.30 -15.67
CA VAL A 41 21.60 4.07 -16.75
C VAL A 41 20.46 3.17 -16.28
N TYR A 42 20.78 2.06 -15.61
CA TYR A 42 19.78 1.16 -15.02
C TYR A 42 18.88 1.89 -14.01
N SER A 43 19.46 2.65 -13.09
CA SER A 43 18.72 3.36 -12.05
C SER A 43 17.75 4.40 -12.64
N THR A 44 18.17 5.12 -13.69
CA THR A 44 17.30 6.06 -14.41
C THR A 44 16.18 5.33 -15.13
N PHE A 45 16.47 4.21 -15.78
CA PHE A 45 15.46 3.39 -16.47
C PHE A 45 14.40 2.87 -15.49
N ILE A 46 14.82 2.28 -14.37
CA ILE A 46 13.89 1.77 -13.36
C ILE A 46 13.12 2.89 -12.66
N ALA A 47 13.73 4.06 -12.42
CA ALA A 47 13.01 5.21 -11.88
C ALA A 47 11.88 5.67 -12.83
N ALA A 48 12.17 5.79 -14.13
CA ALA A 48 11.15 6.12 -15.14
C ALA A 48 10.05 5.06 -15.19
N LEU A 49 10.44 3.79 -15.10
CA LEU A 49 9.50 2.67 -15.13
C LEU A 49 8.63 2.59 -13.87
N ALA A 50 9.17 2.90 -12.69
CA ALA A 50 8.41 2.96 -11.45
C ALA A 50 7.40 4.12 -11.47
N LEU A 51 7.76 5.27 -12.05
CA LEU A 51 6.83 6.38 -12.28
C LEU A 51 5.70 5.99 -13.23
N ALA A 52 6.04 5.39 -14.37
CA ALA A 52 5.05 4.88 -15.32
C ALA A 52 4.16 3.81 -14.67
N GLY A 53 4.74 2.82 -14.01
CA GLY A 53 4.04 1.74 -13.31
C GLY A 53 3.12 2.26 -12.21
N THR A 54 3.51 3.31 -11.50
CA THR A 54 2.64 3.97 -10.51
C THR A 54 1.47 4.70 -11.19
N PHE A 55 1.72 5.42 -12.28
CA PHE A 55 0.67 6.11 -13.03
C PHE A 55 -0.33 5.14 -13.65
N PHE A 56 0.15 4.13 -14.38
CA PHE A 56 -0.70 3.10 -14.96
C PHE A 56 -1.36 2.26 -13.89
N GLY A 57 -0.65 1.91 -12.82
CA GLY A 57 -1.21 1.17 -11.70
C GLY A 57 -2.33 1.92 -11.01
N THR A 58 -2.15 3.19 -10.67
CA THR A 58 -3.26 3.98 -10.08
C THR A 58 -4.39 4.21 -11.08
N ALA A 59 -4.10 4.51 -12.35
CA ALA A 59 -5.14 4.75 -13.36
C ALA A 59 -5.95 3.49 -13.70
N ILE A 60 -5.28 2.37 -13.99
CA ILE A 60 -5.91 1.12 -14.41
C ILE A 60 -6.55 0.43 -13.20
N LEU A 61 -5.80 0.25 -12.11
CA LEU A 61 -6.24 -0.55 -10.97
C LEU A 61 -7.34 0.19 -10.18
N SER A 62 -7.27 1.53 -10.06
CA SER A 62 -8.29 2.31 -9.34
C SER A 62 -9.47 2.76 -10.21
N LYS A 63 -9.25 3.26 -11.44
CA LYS A 63 -10.37 3.77 -12.27
C LYS A 63 -11.00 2.73 -13.18
N LEU A 64 -10.20 1.84 -13.78
CA LEU A 64 -10.72 0.87 -14.76
C LEU A 64 -11.30 -0.39 -14.07
N LEU A 65 -10.62 -0.90 -13.03
CA LEU A 65 -11.02 -2.15 -12.36
C LEU A 65 -11.80 -1.94 -11.06
N LYS A 66 -11.97 -0.69 -10.59
CA LYS A 66 -12.64 -0.34 -9.30
C LYS A 66 -12.13 -1.17 -8.12
N LEU A 67 -10.85 -1.57 -8.15
CA LEU A 67 -10.26 -2.39 -7.10
C LEU A 67 -10.11 -1.55 -5.84
N SER A 68 -10.37 -2.16 -4.69
CA SER A 68 -10.11 -1.51 -3.40
C SER A 68 -8.61 -1.29 -3.22
N ASP A 69 -8.23 -0.22 -2.54
CA ASP A 69 -6.83 0.13 -2.25
C ASP A 69 -6.04 -1.04 -1.62
N ALA A 70 -6.70 -1.88 -0.82
CA ALA A 70 -6.09 -3.08 -0.24
C ALA A 70 -5.69 -4.15 -1.29
N LEU A 71 -6.44 -4.29 -2.38
CA LEU A 71 -6.08 -5.20 -3.48
C LEU A 71 -4.92 -4.63 -4.30
N VAL A 72 -4.88 -3.31 -4.49
CA VAL A 72 -3.76 -2.63 -5.14
C VAL A 72 -2.46 -2.89 -4.37
N GLY A 73 -2.51 -2.74 -3.03
CA GLY A 73 -1.37 -3.04 -2.16
C GLY A 73 -0.99 -4.52 -2.14
N PHE A 74 -1.96 -5.43 -2.20
CA PHE A 74 -1.72 -6.87 -2.29
C PHE A 74 -1.00 -7.24 -3.59
N VAL A 75 -1.52 -6.80 -4.76
CA VAL A 75 -0.90 -7.08 -6.07
C VAL A 75 0.52 -6.54 -6.11
N SER A 76 0.72 -5.29 -5.69
CA SER A 76 2.05 -4.69 -5.58
C SER A 76 2.98 -5.52 -4.69
N SER A 77 2.50 -6.01 -3.55
CA SER A 77 3.28 -6.88 -2.64
C SER A 77 3.70 -8.19 -3.29
N VAL A 78 2.80 -8.85 -4.01
CA VAL A 78 3.12 -10.10 -4.72
C VAL A 78 4.11 -9.86 -5.87
N THR A 79 3.94 -8.78 -6.64
CA THR A 79 4.84 -8.50 -7.77
C THR A 79 6.25 -8.18 -7.29
N THR A 80 6.41 -7.34 -6.26
CA THR A 80 7.74 -7.06 -5.69
C THR A 80 8.35 -8.31 -5.06
N ALA A 81 7.54 -9.16 -4.42
CA ALA A 81 8.04 -10.40 -3.86
C ALA A 81 8.67 -11.30 -4.93
N LEU A 82 7.98 -11.43 -6.06
CA LEU A 82 8.51 -12.12 -7.22
C LEU A 82 9.78 -11.44 -7.76
N SER A 83 9.78 -10.11 -7.84
CA SER A 83 10.96 -9.35 -8.29
C SER A 83 12.16 -9.59 -7.41
N ARG A 84 12.03 -9.58 -6.08
CA ARG A 84 13.15 -9.82 -5.16
C ARG A 84 13.74 -11.21 -5.32
N VAL A 85 12.91 -12.22 -5.61
CA VAL A 85 13.41 -13.56 -5.98
C VAL A 85 14.20 -13.50 -7.30
N LEU A 86 13.71 -12.80 -8.32
CA LEU A 86 14.44 -12.63 -9.58
C LEU A 86 15.79 -11.93 -9.37
N PHE A 87 15.81 -10.87 -8.55
CA PHE A 87 17.05 -10.15 -8.21
C PHE A 87 18.04 -11.01 -7.44
N ALA A 88 17.56 -11.82 -6.49
CA ALA A 88 18.41 -12.72 -5.71
C ALA A 88 19.18 -13.72 -6.57
N PHE A 89 18.55 -14.25 -7.62
CA PHE A 89 19.14 -15.25 -8.52
C PHE A 89 19.68 -14.66 -9.82
N ALA A 90 19.61 -13.34 -10.01
CA ALA A 90 20.11 -12.67 -11.21
C ALA A 90 21.62 -12.93 -11.38
N SER A 91 21.97 -13.59 -12.49
CA SER A 91 23.36 -13.87 -12.87
C SER A 91 23.79 -13.09 -14.11
N ASP A 92 22.85 -12.43 -14.78
CA ASP A 92 23.04 -11.68 -16.00
C ASP A 92 22.24 -10.37 -15.96
N THR A 93 22.62 -9.45 -16.84
CA THR A 93 22.01 -8.12 -16.95
C THR A 93 20.54 -8.20 -17.34
N ALA A 94 20.15 -9.11 -18.23
CA ALA A 94 18.76 -9.19 -18.71
C ALA A 94 17.81 -9.63 -17.59
N THR A 95 18.20 -10.64 -16.80
CA THR A 95 17.40 -11.07 -15.62
C THR A 95 17.28 -9.94 -14.59
N PHE A 96 18.33 -9.14 -14.38
CA PHE A 96 18.27 -8.00 -13.47
C PHE A 96 17.31 -6.91 -13.97
N TYR A 97 17.34 -6.57 -15.25
CA TYR A 97 16.37 -5.65 -15.86
C TYR A 97 14.94 -6.22 -15.81
N ALA A 98 14.75 -7.51 -16.04
CA ALA A 98 13.45 -8.17 -15.93
C ALA A 98 12.87 -8.09 -14.50
N GLY A 99 13.71 -8.27 -13.48
CA GLY A 99 13.35 -8.03 -12.08
C GLY A 99 12.88 -6.59 -11.84
N GLY A 100 13.58 -5.61 -12.42
CA GLY A 100 13.21 -4.20 -12.33
C GLY A 100 11.88 -3.89 -12.99
N VAL A 101 11.59 -4.53 -14.13
CA VAL A 101 10.28 -4.42 -14.79
C VAL A 101 9.18 -5.04 -13.94
N ALA A 102 9.40 -6.22 -13.35
CA ALA A 102 8.44 -6.81 -12.44
C ALA A 102 8.20 -5.94 -11.18
N ASP A 103 9.21 -5.17 -10.75
CA ASP A 103 9.13 -4.30 -9.57
C ASP A 103 8.55 -2.90 -9.84
N SER A 104 8.04 -2.64 -11.05
CA SER A 104 7.48 -1.33 -11.45
C SER A 104 6.36 -0.83 -10.54
N PHE A 105 5.72 -1.73 -9.79
CA PHE A 105 4.59 -1.42 -8.90
C PHE A 105 5.00 -1.21 -7.44
N VAL A 106 6.29 -1.15 -7.11
CA VAL A 106 6.80 -1.07 -5.72
C VAL A 106 6.17 0.06 -4.90
N SER A 107 5.96 1.23 -5.53
CA SER A 107 5.42 2.43 -4.87
C SER A 107 3.95 2.27 -4.45
N LEU A 108 3.17 1.44 -5.17
CA LEU A 108 1.73 1.30 -4.94
C LEU A 108 1.41 0.71 -3.58
N ARG A 109 2.28 -0.11 -3.02
CA ARG A 109 2.12 -0.69 -1.68
C ARG A 109 2.09 0.37 -0.60
N ALA A 110 3.07 1.28 -0.60
CA ALA A 110 3.14 2.36 0.38
C ALA A 110 1.99 3.36 0.20
N ILE A 111 1.60 3.63 -1.06
CA ILE A 111 0.42 4.46 -1.38
C ILE A 111 -0.85 3.81 -0.82
N ALA A 112 -1.08 2.52 -1.09
CA ALA A 112 -2.25 1.78 -0.60
C ALA A 112 -2.37 1.82 0.92
N ILE A 113 -1.28 1.62 1.66
CA ILE A 113 -1.26 1.74 3.13
C ILE A 113 -1.72 3.14 3.55
N LYS A 114 -1.15 4.20 2.96
CA LYS A 114 -1.50 5.58 3.28
C LYS A 114 -2.97 5.90 2.94
N THR A 115 -3.47 5.43 1.80
CA THR A 115 -4.86 5.62 1.37
C THR A 115 -5.85 4.90 2.28
N ILE A 116 -5.56 3.65 2.65
CA ILE A 116 -6.39 2.91 3.61
C ILE A 116 -6.36 3.61 4.96
N GLY A 117 -5.17 4.00 5.43
CA GLY A 117 -4.98 4.76 6.67
C GLY A 117 -5.80 6.04 6.70
N SER A 118 -5.75 6.84 5.63
CA SER A 118 -6.53 8.08 5.55
C SER A 118 -8.03 7.85 5.50
N SER A 119 -8.48 6.70 4.98
CA SER A 119 -9.91 6.37 4.89
C SER A 119 -10.53 5.89 6.20
N ILE A 120 -9.71 5.50 7.18
CA ILE A 120 -10.18 4.91 8.44
C ILE A 120 -10.16 5.87 9.62
N VAL A 121 -9.41 6.97 9.51
CA VAL A 121 -9.25 8.02 10.52
C VAL A 121 -10.16 9.20 10.19
N ASP A 122 -10.59 9.91 11.23
CA ASP A 122 -11.34 11.15 11.06
C ASP A 122 -10.43 12.30 10.59
N GLU A 123 -11.01 13.37 10.03
CA GLU A 123 -10.25 14.46 9.41
C GLU A 123 -9.28 15.13 10.40
N GLU A 124 -9.65 15.24 11.68
CA GLU A 124 -8.84 15.83 12.74
C GLU A 124 -7.63 14.96 13.14
N GLU A 125 -7.70 13.65 12.87
CA GLU A 125 -6.63 12.69 13.21
C GLU A 125 -5.72 12.36 12.03
N LEU A 126 -6.09 12.80 10.82
CA LEU A 126 -5.36 12.53 9.59
C LEU A 126 -3.91 13.01 9.64
N SER A 127 -3.70 14.25 10.08
CA SER A 127 -2.38 14.87 10.21
C SER A 127 -1.50 14.17 11.25
N LYS A 128 -2.10 13.70 12.35
CA LYS A 128 -1.42 12.91 13.39
C LYS A 128 -0.94 11.58 12.83
N MET A 129 -1.78 10.88 12.05
CA MET A 129 -1.41 9.63 11.39
C MET A 129 -0.23 9.83 10.43
N PHE A 130 -0.27 10.84 9.55
CA PHE A 130 0.83 11.10 8.62
C PHE A 130 2.11 11.53 9.33
N SER A 131 2.00 12.22 10.47
CA SER A 131 3.15 12.54 11.31
C SER A 131 3.82 11.26 11.84
N ILE A 132 3.04 10.27 12.29
CA ILE A 132 3.56 8.97 12.74
C ILE A 132 4.28 8.26 11.59
N PHE A 133 3.69 8.20 10.38
CA PHE A 133 4.38 7.61 9.21
C PHE A 133 5.69 8.32 8.86
N SER A 134 5.76 9.62 9.07
CA SER A 134 6.96 10.42 8.80
C SER A 134 8.08 10.12 9.81
N ILE A 135 7.75 10.00 11.10
CA ILE A 135 8.70 9.61 12.17
C ILE A 135 9.16 8.15 12.00
N CYS A 136 8.25 7.31 11.54
CA CYS A 136 8.48 5.92 11.25
C CYS A 136 9.63 5.70 10.24
N GLN A 137 9.67 6.49 9.16
CA GLN A 137 10.65 6.31 8.08
C GLN A 137 12.13 6.36 8.54
N PRO A 138 12.61 7.41 9.25
CA PRO A 138 13.98 7.45 9.74
C PRO A 138 14.26 6.41 10.82
N LEU A 139 13.28 6.04 11.65
CA LEU A 139 13.44 4.94 12.62
C LEU A 139 13.67 3.60 11.91
N ALA A 140 12.92 3.35 10.83
CA ALA A 140 13.12 2.17 10.01
C ALA A 140 14.53 2.18 9.38
N GLN A 141 14.96 3.31 8.82
CA GLN A 141 16.32 3.43 8.28
C GLN A 141 17.39 3.14 9.34
N LEU A 142 17.23 3.68 10.55
CA LEU A 142 18.16 3.46 11.67
C LEU A 142 18.29 1.98 12.06
N ILE A 143 17.20 1.23 12.01
CA ILE A 143 17.18 -0.19 12.38
C ILE A 143 17.63 -1.08 11.23
N PHE A 144 17.07 -0.88 10.03
CA PHE A 144 17.26 -1.80 8.91
C PHE A 144 18.61 -1.64 8.24
N VAL A 145 19.15 -0.42 8.07
CA VAL A 145 20.44 -0.24 7.37
C VAL A 145 21.58 -1.03 8.01
N PRO A 146 21.80 -1.00 9.34
CA PRO A 146 22.83 -1.84 9.99
C PRO A 146 22.58 -3.34 9.85
N ILE A 147 21.32 -3.79 9.94
CA ILE A 147 20.96 -5.20 9.78
C ILE A 147 21.31 -5.68 8.37
N TYR A 148 20.95 -4.91 7.35
CA TYR A 148 21.29 -5.23 5.96
C TYR A 148 22.81 -5.21 5.72
N SER A 149 23.53 -4.30 6.38
CA SER A 149 25.00 -4.27 6.33
C SER A 149 25.63 -5.54 6.89
N ASP A 150 25.19 -5.99 8.06
CA ASP A 150 25.69 -7.22 8.70
C ASP A 150 25.38 -8.47 7.86
N ILE A 151 24.17 -8.55 7.31
CA ILE A 151 23.77 -9.64 6.41
C ILE A 151 24.63 -9.62 5.15
N TYR A 152 24.80 -8.44 4.54
CA TYR A 152 25.61 -8.31 3.33
C TYR A 152 27.06 -8.75 3.59
N GLU A 153 27.70 -8.24 4.65
CA GLU A 153 29.08 -8.62 5.00
C GLU A 153 29.25 -10.14 5.15
N LYS A 154 28.28 -10.82 5.78
CA LYS A 154 28.31 -12.28 5.97
C LYS A 154 27.99 -13.09 4.71
N THR A 155 27.31 -12.51 3.74
CA THR A 155 26.78 -13.24 2.57
C THR A 155 27.40 -12.82 1.25
N VAL A 156 28.14 -11.72 1.20
CA VAL A 156 28.66 -11.13 -0.04
C VAL A 156 29.61 -12.06 -0.80
N ASP A 157 30.33 -12.96 -0.14
CA ASP A 157 31.24 -13.90 -0.82
C ASP A 157 30.57 -15.21 -1.23
N SER A 158 29.52 -15.63 -0.53
CA SER A 158 28.81 -16.88 -0.79
C SER A 158 27.58 -16.66 -1.69
N PHE A 159 26.68 -15.77 -1.29
CA PHE A 159 25.44 -15.46 -1.99
C PHE A 159 25.02 -14.00 -1.76
N PRO A 160 25.53 -13.04 -2.58
CA PRO A 160 25.18 -11.61 -2.47
C PRO A 160 23.68 -11.33 -2.58
N GLY A 161 22.92 -12.21 -3.24
CA GLY A 161 21.46 -12.08 -3.42
C GLY A 161 20.66 -12.34 -2.13
N ALA A 162 21.31 -12.77 -1.05
CA ALA A 162 20.67 -13.03 0.25
C ALA A 162 19.93 -11.79 0.79
N ILE A 163 20.47 -10.59 0.53
CA ILE A 163 19.86 -9.33 0.95
C ILE A 163 18.43 -9.17 0.41
N PHE A 164 18.19 -9.56 -0.85
CA PHE A 164 16.88 -9.43 -1.48
C PHE A 164 15.90 -10.46 -0.93
N LEU A 165 16.37 -11.67 -0.62
CA LEU A 165 15.55 -12.70 0.02
C LEU A 165 15.21 -12.35 1.47
N PHE A 166 16.13 -11.70 2.18
CA PHE A 166 15.88 -11.25 3.56
C PHE A 166 14.72 -10.26 3.63
N SER A 167 14.61 -9.38 2.64
CA SER A 167 13.47 -8.45 2.53
C SER A 167 12.13 -9.16 2.43
N GLU A 168 12.10 -10.29 1.73
CA GLU A 168 10.89 -11.07 1.51
C GLU A 168 10.42 -11.83 2.74
N VAL A 169 11.26 -11.95 3.78
CA VAL A 169 10.81 -12.42 5.10
C VAL A 169 9.71 -11.50 5.65
N PHE A 170 9.78 -10.20 5.35
CA PHE A 170 8.79 -9.21 5.77
C PHE A 170 7.57 -9.11 4.83
N ALA A 171 7.61 -9.75 3.66
CA ALA A 171 6.50 -9.71 2.72
C ALA A 171 5.29 -10.51 3.22
N ILE A 172 5.51 -11.65 3.90
CA ILE A 172 4.43 -12.49 4.46
C ILE A 172 3.56 -11.70 5.46
N PRO A 173 4.11 -11.09 6.54
CA PRO A 173 3.28 -10.31 7.47
C PRO A 173 2.61 -9.11 6.79
N ASN A 174 3.26 -8.52 5.79
CA ASN A 174 2.69 -7.41 5.02
C ASN A 174 1.47 -7.83 4.21
N ILE A 175 1.54 -8.97 3.51
CA ILE A 175 0.42 -9.56 2.77
C ILE A 175 -0.75 -9.86 3.72
N ILE A 176 -0.48 -10.43 4.90
CA ILE A 176 -1.51 -10.71 5.91
C ILE A 176 -2.22 -9.42 6.32
N VAL A 177 -1.49 -8.32 6.56
CA VAL A 177 -2.11 -7.04 6.91
C VAL A 177 -2.95 -6.50 5.76
N PHE A 178 -2.51 -6.59 4.51
CA PHE A 178 -3.34 -6.18 3.36
C PHE A 178 -4.63 -7.00 3.27
N ILE A 179 -4.60 -8.30 3.53
CA ILE A 179 -5.80 -9.15 3.55
C ILE A 179 -6.75 -8.73 4.68
N ILE A 180 -6.23 -8.50 5.89
CA ILE A 180 -7.04 -8.02 7.03
C ILE A 180 -7.67 -6.65 6.71
N CYS A 181 -6.87 -5.72 6.19
CA CYS A 181 -7.35 -4.42 5.75
C CYS A 181 -8.43 -4.54 4.67
N TYR A 182 -8.26 -5.44 3.70
CA TYR A 182 -9.27 -5.70 2.67
C TYR A 182 -10.60 -6.14 3.29
N ILE A 183 -10.58 -7.10 4.22
CA ILE A 183 -11.79 -7.59 4.90
C ILE A 183 -12.45 -6.44 5.68
N VAL A 184 -11.69 -5.68 6.46
CA VAL A 184 -12.25 -4.62 7.32
C VAL A 184 -12.82 -3.46 6.49
N VAL A 185 -12.07 -2.99 5.48
CA VAL A 185 -12.54 -1.91 4.59
C VAL A 185 -13.82 -2.34 3.86
N ARG A 186 -13.88 -3.61 3.40
CA ARG A 186 -15.09 -4.15 2.75
C ARG A 186 -16.28 -4.19 3.72
N ARG A 187 -16.07 -4.58 4.98
CA ARG A 187 -17.12 -4.58 6.02
C ARG A 187 -17.63 -3.17 6.32
N ARG A 188 -16.74 -2.17 6.45
CA ARG A 188 -17.15 -0.76 6.68
C ARG A 188 -17.96 -0.20 5.51
N LYS A 189 -17.56 -0.47 4.26
CA LYS A 189 -18.33 -0.07 3.08
C LYS A 189 -19.75 -0.68 3.07
N SER A 190 -19.90 -1.93 3.51
CA SER A 190 -21.23 -2.55 3.65
C SER A 190 -22.06 -1.92 4.77
N GLN A 191 -21.45 -1.60 5.91
CA GLN A 191 -22.13 -0.93 7.03
C GLN A 191 -22.60 0.49 6.66
N MET A 192 -21.73 1.29 6.03
CA MET A 192 -22.10 2.64 5.56
C MET A 192 -23.27 2.63 4.57
N LYS A 193 -23.35 1.61 3.71
CA LYS A 193 -24.49 1.43 2.80
C LYS A 193 -25.78 1.06 3.54
N ALA A 194 -25.70 0.20 4.56
CA ALA A 194 -26.84 -0.17 5.38
C ALA A 194 -27.36 1.01 6.21
N ASP A 195 -26.46 1.78 6.83
CA ASP A 195 -26.81 2.96 7.62
C ASP A 195 -27.38 4.09 6.75
N GLY A 196 -26.83 4.27 5.54
CA GLY A 196 -27.37 5.19 4.55
C GLY A 196 -28.78 4.82 4.11
N ALA A 197 -29.02 3.54 3.80
CA ALA A 197 -30.34 3.04 3.44
C ALA A 197 -31.36 3.22 4.58
N ALA A 198 -30.98 2.90 5.83
CA ALA A 198 -31.83 3.08 7.00
C ALA A 198 -32.16 4.56 7.28
N LYS A 199 -31.23 5.49 7.03
CA LYS A 199 -31.48 6.93 7.14
C LYS A 199 -32.41 7.45 6.04
N THR A 200 -32.26 6.99 4.80
CA THR A 200 -33.15 7.36 3.69
C THR A 200 -34.57 6.82 3.92
N GLU A 201 -34.70 5.59 4.41
CA GLU A 201 -35.99 4.97 4.73
C GLU A 201 -36.69 5.67 5.91
N ASN A 202 -35.95 6.02 6.97
CA ASN A 202 -36.50 6.81 8.08
C ASN A 202 -36.88 8.24 7.67
N GLY A 203 -36.10 8.89 6.80
CA GLY A 203 -36.44 10.22 6.28
C GLY A 203 -37.70 10.21 5.41
N HIS A 204 -37.87 9.18 4.58
CA HIS A 204 -39.07 9.02 3.75
C HIS A 204 -40.31 8.72 4.62
N ASN A 205 -40.16 7.85 5.62
CA ASN A 205 -41.24 7.54 6.56
C ASN A 205 -41.63 8.73 7.46
N GLN A 206 -40.68 9.56 7.90
CA GLN A 206 -41.01 10.80 8.64
C GLN A 206 -41.74 11.82 7.77
N THR A 207 -41.33 11.98 6.51
CA THR A 207 -41.98 12.92 5.58
C THR A 207 -43.40 12.47 5.23
N ALA A 208 -43.60 11.18 4.98
CA ALA A 208 -44.94 10.60 4.74
C ALA A 208 -45.84 10.68 5.98
N ARG A 209 -45.30 10.45 7.18
CA ARG A 209 -46.06 10.53 8.43
C ARG A 209 -46.49 11.96 8.75
N ASN A 210 -45.62 12.94 8.54
CA ASN A 210 -45.95 14.36 8.72
C ASN A 210 -46.95 14.89 7.66
N GLY A 211 -46.90 14.38 6.43
CA GLY A 211 -47.89 14.69 5.40
C GLY A 211 -49.29 14.18 5.77
N ASN A 212 -49.40 12.96 6.28
CA ASN A 212 -50.68 12.40 6.70
C ASN A 212 -51.27 13.10 7.94
N THR A 213 -50.47 13.55 8.91
CA THR A 213 -50.97 14.34 10.04
C THR A 213 -51.43 15.75 9.63
N ALA A 214 -50.80 16.37 8.63
CA ALA A 214 -51.23 17.66 8.11
C ALA A 214 -52.58 17.58 7.37
N ILE A 215 -52.80 16.52 6.58
CA ILE A 215 -54.07 16.28 5.89
C ILE A 215 -55.18 15.95 6.90
N ALA A 216 -54.91 15.10 7.89
CA ALA A 216 -55.88 14.76 8.92
C ALA A 216 -56.31 15.95 9.79
N ASN A 217 -55.40 16.90 10.08
CA ASN A 217 -55.74 18.13 10.79
C ASN A 217 -56.51 19.11 9.88
N GLY A 218 -56.17 19.21 8.59
CA GLY A 218 -56.89 20.07 7.64
C GLY A 218 -58.34 19.65 7.39
N ASP A 219 -58.61 18.34 7.33
CA ASP A 219 -59.98 17.82 7.16
C ASP A 219 -60.85 18.02 8.42
N SER A 220 -60.22 18.07 9.61
CA SER A 220 -60.91 18.29 10.89
C SER A 220 -61.36 19.73 11.14
N GLU A 221 -60.67 20.73 10.56
CA GLU A 221 -61.07 22.15 10.65
C GLU A 221 -62.24 22.49 9.69
N ILE A 222 -62.38 21.76 8.58
CA ILE A 222 -63.45 22.03 7.60
C ILE A 222 -64.80 21.43 8.03
N THR A 223 -64.81 20.43 8.93
CA THR A 223 -66.06 19.81 9.43
C THR A 223 -66.63 20.47 10.69
N SER A 224 -65.97 21.50 11.24
CA SER A 224 -66.42 22.24 12.44
C SER A 224 -67.11 23.58 12.18
N LEU A 225 -67.46 23.90 10.93
CA LEU A 225 -68.27 25.06 10.52
C LEU A 225 -69.62 24.61 9.95
#